data_AF-A0A662P7L1-F1
#
_entry.id   AF-A0A662P7L1-F1
#
_cell.length_a   1.000
_cell.length_b   1.000
_cell.length_c   1.000
_cell.angle_alpha   90.00
_cell.angle_beta   90.00
_cell.angle_gamma   90.00
#
_symmetry.space_group_name_H-M   'P 1'
#
loop_
_entity.id
_entity.type
_entity.pdbx_description
1 polymer ?
#
loop_
_entity_poly.entity_id
_entity_poly.type
_entity_poly.pdbx_seq_one_letter_code
_entity_poly.pdbx_strand_id
1 'polypeptide(L)' 'YMRYGSEVVLKGPVIKSGARVGANSTILPGIVIGENAIVGAGSVVTRDVKSGEVVVGVPAKKLSKNM' A
#
# COMPACT_ATOMS: atom_id res chain seq x y z
N TYR A 1 -4.98 16.52 17.02
CA TYR A 1 -4.96 16.75 15.57
C TYR A 1 -3.56 17.18 15.17
N MET A 2 -2.98 16.58 14.13
CA MET A 2 -1.62 16.89 13.67
C MET A 2 -1.46 18.40 13.44
N ARG A 3 -0.51 19.01 14.15
CA ARG A 3 -0.01 20.36 13.84
C ARG A 3 1.15 20.19 12.88
N TYR A 4 0.87 20.29 11.59
CA TYR A 4 1.92 20.48 10.60
C TYR A 4 2.37 21.94 10.67
N GLY A 5 3.64 22.16 11.02
CA GLY A 5 4.32 23.41 10.66
C GLY A 5 4.19 23.60 9.14
N SER A 6 4.08 24.84 8.71
CA SER A 6 3.97 25.23 7.30
C SER A 6 4.93 24.42 6.43
N GLU A 7 4.36 23.74 5.42
CA GLU A 7 5.00 22.92 4.38
C GLU A 7 5.34 21.44 4.68
N VAL A 8 4.35 20.62 5.03
CA VAL A 8 4.45 19.16 4.76
C VAL A 8 3.67 18.81 3.51
N VAL A 9 4.41 18.59 2.42
CA VAL A 9 3.86 18.10 1.15
C VAL A 9 3.73 16.57 1.24
N LEU A 10 2.49 16.08 1.35
CA LEU A 10 2.22 14.65 1.29
C LEU A 10 2.35 14.16 -0.16
N LYS A 11 3.25 13.21 -0.39
CA LYS A 11 3.39 12.54 -1.69
C LYS A 11 2.35 11.44 -1.82
N GLY A 12 1.57 11.45 -2.89
CA GLY A 12 0.65 10.35 -3.22
C GLY A 12 1.39 9.02 -3.45
N PRO A 13 0.73 7.87 -3.27
CA PRO A 13 1.35 6.59 -3.58
C PRO A 13 1.56 6.43 -5.09
N VAL A 14 2.54 5.60 -5.46
CA VAL A 14 2.81 5.24 -6.85
C VAL A 14 2.29 3.84 -7.10
N ILE A 15 1.31 3.71 -8.00
CA ILE A 15 0.74 2.43 -8.41
C ILE A 15 1.35 2.06 -9.76
N LYS A 16 2.17 1.00 -9.80
CA LYS A 16 2.79 0.54 -11.05
C LYS A 16 1.81 -0.26 -11.92
N SER A 17 2.21 -0.50 -13.17
CA SER A 17 1.40 -1.23 -14.16
C SER A 17 0.94 -2.60 -13.65
N GLY A 18 -0.34 -2.92 -13.89
CA GLY A 18 -0.96 -4.18 -13.49
C GLY A 18 -1.18 -4.38 -11.98
N ALA A 19 -0.75 -3.44 -11.13
CA ALA A 19 -1.06 -3.49 -9.71
C ALA A 19 -2.57 -3.37 -9.47
N ARG A 20 -3.07 -4.09 -8.46
CA ARG A 20 -4.49 -4.12 -8.08
C ARG A 20 -4.65 -3.72 -6.63
N VAL A 21 -5.51 -2.75 -6.38
CA VAL A 21 -5.82 -2.27 -5.03
C VAL A 21 -7.24 -2.66 -4.68
N GLY A 22 -7.40 -3.50 -3.66
CA GLY A 22 -8.70 -3.94 -3.18
C GLY A 22 -9.52 -2.79 -2.60
N ALA A 23 -10.85 -2.93 -2.65
CA ALA A 23 -11.78 -1.94 -2.13
C ALA A 23 -11.47 -1.56 -0.67
N ASN A 24 -11.66 -0.28 -0.34
CA ASN A 24 -11.45 0.26 1.01
C ASN A 24 -10.03 0.04 1.59
N SER A 25 -9.00 -0.06 0.73
CA SER A 25 -7.61 -0.10 1.19
C SER A 25 -7.08 1.30 1.45
N THR A 26 -6.24 1.45 2.48
CA THR A 26 -5.49 2.68 2.76
C THR A 26 -4.02 2.46 2.44
N ILE A 27 -3.43 3.33 1.62
CA ILE A 27 -2.00 3.30 1.31
C ILE A 27 -1.38 4.58 1.87
N LEU A 28 -0.36 4.43 2.72
CA LEU A 28 0.31 5.60 3.31
C LEU A 28 1.04 6.44 2.24
N PRO A 29 1.25 7.75 2.50
CA PRO A 29 1.97 8.63 1.59
C PRO A 29 3.36 8.10 1.19
N GLY A 30 3.72 8.29 -0.07
CA GLY A 30 5.04 7.96 -0.61
C GLY A 30 5.30 6.49 -0.96
N ILE A 31 4.36 5.58 -0.65
CA ILE A 31 4.52 4.14 -0.90
C ILE A 31 4.41 3.78 -2.37
N VAL A 32 5.25 2.83 -2.81
CA VAL A 32 5.21 2.22 -4.14
C VAL A 32 4.54 0.86 -4.08
N ILE A 33 3.51 0.66 -4.91
CA ILE A 33 2.91 -0.64 -5.19
C ILE A 33 3.52 -1.17 -6.50
N GLY A 34 4.31 -2.23 -6.38
CA GLY A 34 5.04 -2.86 -7.49
C GLY A 34 4.16 -3.42 -8.60
N GLU A 35 4.76 -3.72 -9.75
CA GLU A 35 4.04 -4.23 -10.92
C GLU A 35 3.33 -5.55 -10.61
N ASN A 36 2.10 -5.69 -11.08
CA ASN A 36 1.27 -6.90 -10.85
C ASN A 36 1.01 -7.25 -9.37
N ALA A 37 1.43 -6.41 -8.41
CA ALA A 37 1.17 -6.64 -6.98
C ALA A 37 -0.33 -6.53 -6.66
N ILE A 38 -0.76 -7.19 -5.59
CA ILE A 38 -2.14 -7.19 -5.12
C ILE A 38 -2.19 -6.70 -3.68
N VAL A 39 -2.95 -5.64 -3.43
CA VAL A 39 -3.34 -5.21 -2.09
C VAL A 39 -4.76 -5.74 -1.84
N GLY A 40 -4.95 -6.56 -0.80
CA GLY A 40 -6.27 -7.08 -0.45
C GLY A 40 -7.21 -5.99 0.08
N ALA A 41 -8.52 -6.20 -0.04
CA ALA A 41 -9.52 -5.26 0.47
C ALA A 41 -9.34 -4.96 1.96
N GLY A 42 -9.62 -3.72 2.37
CA GLY A 42 -9.52 -3.28 3.77
C GLY A 42 -8.09 -3.21 4.34
N SER A 43 -7.05 -3.34 3.50
CA SER A 43 -5.65 -3.36 3.98
C SER A 43 -5.11 -1.96 4.27
N VAL A 44 -4.21 -1.84 5.26
CA VAL A 44 -3.45 -0.62 5.54
C VAL A 44 -1.99 -0.84 5.19
N VAL A 45 -1.57 -0.32 4.04
CA VAL A 45 -0.23 -0.50 3.49
C VAL A 45 0.71 0.55 4.08
N THR A 46 1.68 0.07 4.84
CA THR A 46 2.65 0.92 5.57
C THR A 46 4.07 0.87 5.01
N ARG A 47 4.32 0.05 3.98
CA ARG A 47 5.63 -0.16 3.34
C ARG A 47 5.43 -0.49 1.86
N ASP A 48 6.48 -0.29 1.06
CA ASP A 48 6.49 -0.66 -0.35
C ASP A 48 6.14 -2.14 -0.54
N VAL A 49 5.37 -2.42 -1.60
CA VAL A 49 4.96 -3.77 -2.00
C VAL A 49 5.75 -4.15 -3.24
N LYS A 50 6.47 -5.28 -3.20
CA LYS A 50 7.29 -5.69 -4.34
C LYS A 50 6.40 -6.20 -5.48
N SER A 51 6.93 -6.16 -6.70
CA SER A 51 6.22 -6.68 -7.88
C SER A 51 5.77 -8.14 -7.67
N GLY A 52 4.53 -8.43 -8.06
CA GLY A 52 3.91 -9.76 -7.92
C GLY A 52 3.58 -10.19 -6.48
N GLU A 53 3.86 -9.39 -5.45
CA GLU A 53 3.47 -9.73 -4.08
C GLU A 53 1.97 -9.52 -3.85
N VAL A 54 1.41 -10.36 -2.99
CA VAL A 54 0.07 -10.18 -2.44
C VAL A 54 0.23 -9.77 -0.98
N VAL A 55 -0.37 -8.64 -0.58
CA VAL A 55 -0.36 -8.16 0.80
C VAL A 55 -1.78 -7.97 1.32
N VAL A 56 -2.00 -8.30 2.59
CA VAL A 56 -3.31 -8.20 3.25
C VAL A 56 -3.18 -7.75 4.71
N GLY A 57 -4.23 -7.15 5.26
CA GLY A 57 -4.39 -6.89 6.70
C GLY A 57 -4.00 -5.48 7.17
N VAL A 58 -4.00 -5.29 8.49
CA VAL A 58 -3.71 -4.02 9.17
C VAL A 58 -2.73 -4.26 10.31
N PRO A 59 -1.42 -3.94 10.17
CA PRO A 59 -0.77 -3.46 8.94
C PRO A 59 -0.70 -4.56 7.87
N ALA A 60 -0.67 -4.16 6.60
CA ALA A 60 -0.58 -5.07 5.47
C ALA A 60 0.73 -5.88 5.52
N LYS A 61 0.62 -7.20 5.41
CA LYS A 61 1.77 -8.13 5.38
C LYS A 61 1.67 -9.00 4.15
N LYS A 62 2.82 -9.45 3.65
CA LYS A 62 2.90 -10.42 2.57
C LYS A 62 2.12 -11.68 2.93
N LEU A 63 1.21 -12.07 2.06
CA LEU A 63 0.49 -13.33 2.16
C LEU A 63 1.44 -14.44 1.71
N SER A 64 1.90 -15.26 2.65
CA SER A 64 2.64 -16.49 2.34
C SER A 64 1.65 -17.61 2.09
N LYS A 65 1.88 -18.39 1.02
CA LYS A 65 1.18 -19.65 0.78
C LYS A 65 1.68 -20.69 1.79
N ASN A 66 1.11 -20.70 2.98
CA ASN A 66 1.06 -21.91 3.79
C ASN A 66 -0.39 -22.40 3.68
N MET A 67 -0.65 -23.13 2.59
CA MET A 67 -1.84 -23.97 2.43
C MET A 67 -1.41 -25.41 2.62
#